data_AF-A0A7J2RG41-F1
#
_entry.id   AF-A0A7J2RG41-F1
#
_cell.length_a   1.000
_cell.length_b   1.000
_cell.length_c   1.000
_cell.angle_alpha   90.00
_cell.angle_beta   90.00
_cell.angle_gamma   90.00
#
_symmetry.space_group_name_H-M   'P 1'
#
loop_
_entity.id
_entity.type
_entity.pdbx_description
1 polymer ?
#
loop_
_entity_poly.entity_id
_entity_poly.type
_entity_poly.pdbx_seq_one_letter_code
_entity_poly.pdbx_strand_id
1 'polypeptide(L)'
;MTDPLHRLIYASQRTFLELLSIAAKEFGYKPSIQLFPEGIDPVEKTGKSPVARIIIAKTKVEKEDLFNQIPLRVTNRRPYKGPPITVEELNLLQKSYNVKNYPMRFITDAEKINKIANLMTEAFKIEVYTERTYAVTPKMFRFNANEVATYRDGFNYENMGVTGKVKFFAEKFSGRDKSFSESFKKRTVNSVGKNAHTAKSFGIMFTQENNRIEQVEIGRKYARVHLMATKLNLSMQMMSQILEEYEELVEVQKKFLEIIKPYKGVPQLIFRIGHAKLTPHSPRRKLEDFLKS
;
A
#
# COMPACT_ATOMS: atom_id res chain seq x y z
N MET A 1 12.94 7.37 -10.86
CA MET A 1 11.50 7.42 -10.52
C MET A 1 11.28 6.55 -9.27
N THR A 2 10.27 6.81 -8.43
CA THR A 2 9.95 6.00 -7.22
C THR A 2 9.44 4.58 -7.53
N ASP A 3 9.14 4.30 -8.80
CA ASP A 3 8.63 3.01 -9.25
C ASP A 3 9.15 2.78 -10.67
N PRO A 4 10.43 2.41 -10.83
CA PRO A 4 11.14 2.50 -12.11
C PRO A 4 10.59 1.49 -13.11
N LEU A 5 10.07 0.36 -12.63
CA LEU A 5 9.39 -0.64 -13.45
C LEU A 5 7.87 -0.51 -13.37
N HIS A 6 7.31 0.60 -12.88
CA HIS A 6 5.86 0.85 -12.81
C HIS A 6 5.03 -0.25 -12.08
N ARG A 7 5.65 -1.01 -11.18
CA ARG A 7 5.02 -2.09 -10.41
C ARG A 7 3.96 -1.55 -9.44
N LEU A 8 4.24 -0.43 -8.78
CA LEU A 8 3.29 0.25 -7.88
C LEU A 8 2.11 0.89 -8.63
N ILE A 9 2.28 1.26 -9.91
CA ILE A 9 1.17 1.72 -10.75
C ILE A 9 0.17 0.59 -10.95
N TYR A 10 0.64 -0.59 -11.39
CA TYR A 10 -0.18 -1.79 -11.40
C TYR A 10 -0.66 -2.15 -9.99
N ALA A 11 0.07 -1.73 -8.95
CA ALA A 11 -0.35 -1.92 -7.58
C ALA A 11 -1.60 -1.16 -7.14
N SER A 12 -1.86 -0.01 -7.74
CA SER A 12 -3.05 0.76 -7.47
C SER A 12 -4.26 0.21 -8.23
N GLN A 13 -4.04 -0.21 -9.49
CA GLN A 13 -5.08 -0.80 -10.34
C GLN A 13 -5.60 -2.13 -9.78
N ARG A 14 -4.72 -2.98 -9.24
CA ARG A 14 -5.12 -4.26 -8.64
C ARG A 14 -6.06 -4.13 -7.45
N THR A 15 -5.84 -3.17 -6.55
CA THR A 15 -6.76 -2.97 -5.42
C THR A 15 -8.10 -2.48 -5.93
N PHE A 16 -8.13 -1.58 -6.92
CA PHE A 16 -9.38 -1.14 -7.54
C PHE A 16 -10.19 -2.31 -8.13
N LEU A 17 -9.55 -3.21 -8.89
CA LEU A 17 -10.21 -4.38 -9.48
C LEU A 17 -10.89 -5.27 -8.44
N GLU A 18 -10.25 -5.48 -7.28
CA GLU A 18 -10.86 -6.28 -6.22
C GLU A 18 -12.02 -5.55 -5.52
N LEU A 19 -11.87 -4.26 -5.24
CA LEU A 19 -12.94 -3.47 -4.64
C LEU A 19 -14.16 -3.38 -5.55
N LEU A 20 -13.94 -3.19 -6.86
CA LEU A 20 -14.99 -3.25 -7.87
C LEU A 20 -15.65 -4.63 -7.88
N SER A 21 -14.84 -5.69 -7.81
CA SER A 21 -15.36 -7.05 -7.83
C SER A 21 -16.29 -7.32 -6.64
N ILE A 22 -15.87 -6.94 -5.43
CA ILE A 22 -16.66 -7.10 -4.20
C ILE A 22 -17.93 -6.23 -4.28
N ALA A 23 -17.82 -4.98 -4.72
CA ALA A 23 -18.96 -4.07 -4.86
C ALA A 23 -19.99 -4.58 -5.89
N ALA A 24 -19.54 -5.05 -7.06
CA ALA A 24 -20.44 -5.58 -8.09
C ALA A 24 -21.32 -6.72 -7.54
N LYS A 25 -20.73 -7.65 -6.77
CA LYS A 25 -21.46 -8.77 -6.15
C LYS A 25 -22.49 -8.30 -5.13
N GLU A 26 -22.16 -7.29 -4.33
CA GLU A 26 -23.11 -6.70 -3.38
C GLU A 26 -24.37 -6.19 -4.09
N PHE A 27 -24.20 -5.59 -5.27
CA PHE A 27 -25.29 -5.07 -6.09
C PHE A 27 -25.94 -6.12 -7.03
N GLY A 28 -25.63 -7.41 -6.89
CA GLY A 28 -26.25 -8.47 -7.69
C GLY A 28 -25.67 -8.64 -9.11
N TYR A 29 -24.40 -8.30 -9.28
CA TYR A 29 -23.67 -8.47 -10.53
C TYR A 29 -22.46 -9.38 -10.36
N LYS A 30 -22.16 -10.16 -11.40
CA LYS A 30 -20.93 -10.97 -11.50
C LYS A 30 -19.94 -10.27 -12.43
N PRO A 31 -18.79 -9.82 -11.91
CA PRO A 31 -17.70 -9.30 -12.71
C PRO A 31 -16.87 -10.47 -13.26
N SER A 32 -16.58 -10.44 -14.56
CA SER A 32 -15.55 -11.25 -15.21
C SER A 32 -14.40 -10.33 -15.58
N ILE A 33 -13.21 -10.60 -15.04
CA ILE A 33 -12.02 -9.76 -15.20
C ILE A 33 -11.01 -10.53 -16.05
N GLN A 34 -10.75 -10.03 -17.25
CA GLN A 34 -9.65 -10.48 -18.11
C GLN A 34 -8.50 -9.48 -17.97
N LEU A 35 -7.35 -9.92 -17.45
CA LEU A 35 -6.16 -9.08 -17.34
C LEU A 35 -5.44 -8.98 -18.68
N PHE A 36 -4.92 -7.78 -18.99
CA PHE A 36 -4.11 -7.49 -20.16
C PHE A 36 -4.71 -8.03 -21.48
N PRO A 37 -5.96 -7.67 -21.82
CA PRO A 37 -6.66 -8.20 -22.99
C PRO A 37 -5.97 -7.86 -24.32
N GLU A 38 -5.15 -6.81 -24.34
CA GLU A 38 -4.37 -6.35 -25.49
C GLU A 38 -2.87 -6.66 -25.35
N GLY A 39 -2.50 -7.45 -24.35
CA GLY A 39 -1.12 -7.71 -23.97
C GLY A 39 -0.58 -6.76 -22.89
N ILE A 40 0.66 -7.02 -22.48
CA ILE A 40 1.36 -6.27 -21.44
C ILE A 40 2.24 -5.20 -22.11
N ASP A 41 2.04 -3.94 -21.74
CA ASP A 41 2.88 -2.85 -22.22
C ASP A 41 4.34 -3.03 -21.74
N PRO A 42 5.34 -2.74 -22.60
CA PRO A 42 6.70 -2.53 -22.12
C PRO A 42 6.74 -1.29 -21.19
N VAL A 43 7.75 -1.20 -20.33
CA VAL A 43 7.81 -0.20 -19.26
C VAL A 43 7.67 1.23 -19.82
N GLU A 44 8.31 1.51 -20.94
CA GLU A 44 8.34 2.83 -21.62
C GLU A 44 6.97 3.25 -22.15
N LYS A 45 6.07 2.30 -22.38
CA LYS A 45 4.70 2.52 -22.89
C LYS A 45 3.62 2.24 -21.85
N THR A 46 3.98 2.10 -20.58
CA THR A 46 3.01 1.77 -19.52
C THR A 46 1.82 2.74 -19.51
N GLY A 47 0.62 2.17 -19.50
CA GLY A 47 -0.63 2.94 -19.44
C GLY A 47 -1.19 3.33 -20.80
N LYS A 48 -0.68 2.74 -21.88
CA LYS A 48 -1.24 2.90 -23.24
C LYS A 48 -2.31 1.84 -23.52
N SER A 49 -2.13 0.63 -23.00
CA SER A 49 -3.07 -0.48 -23.14
C SER A 49 -3.88 -0.70 -21.86
N PRO A 50 -5.10 -1.28 -21.96
CA PRO A 50 -5.92 -1.57 -20.79
C PRO A 50 -5.28 -2.66 -19.91
N VAL A 51 -5.21 -2.39 -18.60
CA VAL A 51 -4.76 -3.38 -17.61
C VAL A 51 -5.76 -4.52 -17.44
N ALA A 52 -7.05 -4.25 -17.63
CA ALA A 52 -8.10 -5.25 -17.54
C ALA A 52 -9.32 -4.87 -18.38
N ARG A 53 -9.99 -5.88 -18.93
CA ARG A 53 -11.36 -5.80 -19.43
C ARG A 53 -12.30 -6.41 -18.40
N ILE A 54 -13.34 -5.68 -18.03
CA ILE A 54 -14.33 -6.11 -17.03
C ILE A 54 -15.68 -6.24 -17.70
N ILE A 55 -16.26 -7.43 -17.69
CA ILE A 55 -17.63 -7.69 -18.14
C ILE A 55 -18.50 -7.88 -16.90
N ILE A 56 -19.54 -7.07 -16.76
CA ILE A 56 -20.44 -7.09 -15.61
C ILE A 56 -21.78 -7.66 -16.08
N ALA A 57 -22.14 -8.84 -15.58
CA ALA A 57 -23.40 -9.51 -15.91
C ALA A 57 -24.34 -9.54 -14.70
N LYS A 58 -25.63 -9.26 -14.90
CA LYS A 58 -26.64 -9.41 -13.85
C LYS A 58 -26.85 -10.89 -13.57
N THR A 59 -26.65 -11.32 -12.33
CA THR A 59 -26.87 -12.72 -11.92
C THR A 59 -27.00 -12.83 -10.41
N LYS A 60 -27.57 -13.92 -9.91
CA LYS A 60 -27.62 -14.18 -8.47
C LYS A 60 -26.23 -14.55 -7.99
N VAL A 61 -25.56 -13.64 -7.29
CA VAL A 61 -24.23 -13.88 -6.69
C VAL A 61 -24.34 -13.82 -5.17
N GLU A 62 -23.56 -14.67 -4.51
CA GLU A 62 -23.37 -14.59 -3.08
C GLU A 62 -22.63 -13.29 -2.73
N LYS A 63 -23.19 -12.55 -1.77
CA LYS A 63 -22.60 -11.33 -1.25
C LYS A 63 -21.38 -11.65 -0.39
N GLU A 64 -20.41 -10.76 -0.38
CA GLU A 64 -19.21 -10.92 0.42
C GLU A 64 -19.25 -10.02 1.65
N ASP A 65 -19.02 -10.61 2.83
CA ASP A 65 -18.99 -9.92 4.13
C ASP A 65 -17.89 -8.82 4.23
N LEU A 66 -16.97 -8.78 3.26
CA LEU A 66 -15.94 -7.74 3.15
C LEU A 66 -16.46 -6.42 2.56
N PHE A 67 -17.63 -6.38 1.92
CA PHE A 67 -18.15 -5.17 1.27
C PHE A 67 -18.27 -3.98 2.24
N ASN A 68 -18.81 -4.23 3.44
CA ASN A 68 -19.01 -3.20 4.46
C ASN A 68 -17.69 -2.58 4.98
N GLN A 69 -16.54 -3.21 4.69
CA GLN A 69 -15.23 -2.73 5.09
C GLN A 69 -14.62 -1.78 4.05
N ILE A 70 -15.11 -1.76 2.82
CA ILE A 70 -14.61 -0.88 1.75
C ILE A 70 -14.62 0.60 2.17
N PRO A 71 -15.73 1.16 2.69
CA PRO A 71 -15.76 2.56 3.09
C PRO A 71 -14.98 2.84 4.38
N LEU A 72 -14.67 1.82 5.20
CA LEU A 72 -13.97 1.96 6.49
C LEU A 72 -12.45 1.84 6.36
N ARG A 73 -11.98 1.14 5.31
CA ARG A 73 -10.57 0.84 5.11
C ARG A 73 -9.75 2.10 4.89
N VAL A 74 -8.74 2.28 5.74
CA VAL A 74 -7.72 3.35 5.62
C VAL A 74 -6.31 2.80 5.80
N THR A 75 -5.35 3.39 5.09
CA THR A 75 -3.93 3.20 5.42
C THR A 75 -3.60 4.06 6.62
N ASN A 76 -3.21 3.42 7.73
CA ASN A 76 -2.94 4.13 8.98
C ASN A 76 -1.43 4.23 9.25
N ARG A 77 -0.88 5.44 9.11
CA ARG A 77 0.56 5.69 9.32
C ARG A 77 0.94 6.06 10.74
N ARG A 78 -0.04 6.18 11.64
CA ARG A 78 0.22 6.51 13.06
C ARG A 78 1.03 5.40 13.76
N PRO A 79 1.69 5.72 14.89
CA PRO A 79 2.30 4.73 15.76
C PRO A 79 1.30 3.66 16.18
N TYR A 80 1.69 2.39 16.07
CA TYR A 80 0.88 1.27 16.53
C TYR A 80 1.13 1.01 18.02
N LYS A 81 0.07 0.71 18.76
CA LYS A 81 0.07 0.48 20.21
C LYS A 81 -0.77 -0.75 20.55
N GLY A 82 -0.86 -1.12 21.83
CA GLY A 82 -1.69 -2.24 22.27
C GLY A 82 -1.00 -3.61 22.18
N PRO A 83 -1.78 -4.70 22.32
CA PRO A 83 -1.25 -6.06 22.37
C PRO A 83 -0.65 -6.52 21.03
N PRO A 84 0.11 -7.63 21.02
CA PRO A 84 0.45 -8.35 19.79
C PRO A 84 -0.80 -8.82 19.04
N ILE A 85 -0.67 -9.07 17.73
CA ILE A 85 -1.75 -9.70 16.96
C ILE A 85 -1.89 -11.16 17.40
N THR A 86 -3.11 -11.59 17.68
CA THR A 86 -3.42 -12.95 18.12
C THR A 86 -3.25 -13.96 17.00
N VAL A 87 -3.03 -15.23 17.34
CA VAL A 87 -2.90 -16.32 16.36
C VAL A 87 -4.20 -16.48 15.56
N GLU A 88 -5.34 -16.29 16.20
CA GLU A 88 -6.67 -16.32 15.60
C GLU A 88 -6.83 -15.23 14.54
N GLU A 89 -6.45 -13.99 14.85
CA GLU A 89 -6.46 -12.88 13.88
C GLU A 89 -5.53 -13.15 12.69
N LEU A 90 -4.30 -13.64 12.95
CA LEU A 90 -3.36 -14.00 11.88
C LEU A 90 -3.91 -15.10 10.97
N ASN A 91 -4.59 -16.09 11.55
CA ASN A 91 -5.24 -17.17 10.80
C ASN A 91 -6.41 -16.65 9.97
N LEU A 92 -7.22 -15.74 10.50
CA LEU A 92 -8.32 -15.09 9.75
C LEU A 92 -7.79 -14.26 8.57
N LEU A 93 -6.68 -13.52 8.79
CA LEU A 93 -6.02 -12.78 7.72
C LEU A 93 -5.49 -13.71 6.63
N GLN A 94 -4.85 -14.82 6.98
CA GLN A 94 -4.41 -15.84 6.01
C GLN A 94 -5.60 -16.45 5.25
N LYS A 95 -6.68 -16.82 5.95
CA LYS A 95 -7.88 -17.42 5.36
C LYS A 95 -8.67 -16.48 4.46
N SER A 96 -8.64 -15.17 4.71
CA SER A 96 -9.35 -14.15 3.90
C SER A 96 -9.00 -14.18 2.40
N TYR A 97 -7.92 -14.89 2.07
CA TYR A 97 -7.35 -14.93 0.76
C TYR A 97 -6.73 -16.30 0.35
N ASN A 98 -6.76 -17.36 1.18
CA ASN A 98 -5.91 -18.55 0.96
C ASN A 98 -6.07 -19.22 -0.43
N VAL A 99 -5.14 -18.92 -1.34
CA VAL A 99 -5.02 -19.49 -2.69
C VAL A 99 -3.62 -20.09 -2.82
N LYS A 100 -3.55 -21.32 -3.32
CA LYS A 100 -2.35 -22.18 -3.39
C LYS A 100 -1.09 -21.51 -3.99
N ASN A 101 -1.24 -20.44 -4.76
CA ASN A 101 -0.17 -19.85 -5.55
C ASN A 101 0.42 -18.53 -5.00
N TYR A 102 -0.13 -17.98 -3.92
CA TYR A 102 0.29 -16.67 -3.40
C TYR A 102 0.48 -16.71 -1.88
N PRO A 103 1.62 -17.27 -1.41
CA PRO A 103 1.84 -17.43 0.00
C PRO A 103 1.91 -16.07 0.71
N MET A 104 1.37 -16.02 1.92
CA MET A 104 1.52 -14.90 2.84
C MET A 104 2.13 -15.39 4.13
N ARG A 105 3.09 -14.64 4.68
CA ARG A 105 3.71 -14.94 5.96
C ARG A 105 3.70 -13.72 6.86
N PHE A 106 3.46 -13.96 8.14
CA PHE A 106 3.61 -12.97 9.19
C PHE A 106 4.91 -13.19 9.97
N ILE A 107 5.63 -12.11 10.22
CA ILE A 107 6.78 -12.05 11.12
C ILE A 107 6.30 -11.46 12.44
N THR A 108 6.27 -12.27 13.49
CA THR A 108 5.84 -11.87 14.85
C THR A 108 6.99 -11.82 15.85
N ASP A 109 8.14 -12.38 15.49
CA ASP A 109 9.35 -12.34 16.31
C ASP A 109 9.87 -10.90 16.45
N ALA A 110 10.06 -10.46 17.71
CA ALA A 110 10.40 -9.09 18.03
C ALA A 110 11.78 -8.67 17.50
N GLU A 111 12.75 -9.57 17.51
CA GLU A 111 14.10 -9.31 17.00
C GLU A 111 14.07 -9.10 15.48
N LYS A 112 13.39 -9.99 14.74
CA LYS A 112 13.18 -9.86 13.30
C LYS A 112 12.37 -8.61 12.95
N ILE A 113 11.33 -8.27 13.70
CA ILE A 113 10.56 -7.03 13.52
C ILE A 113 11.48 -5.82 13.61
N ASN A 114 12.32 -5.74 14.65
CA ASN A 114 13.28 -4.63 14.81
C ASN A 114 14.29 -4.58 13.66
N LYS A 115 14.87 -5.73 13.25
CA LYS A 115 15.79 -5.79 12.11
C LYS A 115 15.13 -5.32 10.82
N ILE A 116 13.90 -5.77 10.52
CA ILE A 116 13.14 -5.33 9.35
C ILE A 116 12.83 -3.83 9.43
N ALA A 117 12.42 -3.32 10.59
CA ALA A 117 12.11 -1.90 10.77
C ALA A 117 13.35 -0.99 10.55
N ASN A 118 14.54 -1.45 10.96
CA ASN A 118 15.80 -0.77 10.65
C ASN A 118 16.06 -0.73 9.15
N LEU A 119 15.95 -1.86 8.45
CA LEU A 119 16.14 -1.92 7.00
C LEU A 119 15.09 -1.10 6.23
N MET A 120 13.84 -1.05 6.72
CA MET A 120 12.81 -0.16 6.16
C MET A 120 13.20 1.31 6.27
N THR A 121 13.80 1.70 7.38
CA THR A 121 14.28 3.07 7.61
C THR A 121 15.43 3.38 6.66
N GLU A 122 16.36 2.45 6.49
CA GLU A 122 17.48 2.55 5.55
C GLU A 122 17.00 2.65 4.10
N ALA A 123 16.09 1.76 3.67
CA ALA A 123 15.50 1.79 2.34
C ALA A 123 14.79 3.11 2.04
N PHE A 124 13.99 3.60 2.99
CA PHE A 124 13.31 4.88 2.83
C PHE A 124 14.29 6.07 2.84
N LYS A 125 15.37 6.00 3.62
CA LYS A 125 16.45 7.01 3.56
C LYS A 125 17.07 7.02 2.16
N ILE A 126 17.41 5.87 1.59
CA ILE A 126 17.94 5.78 0.22
C ILE A 126 16.97 6.43 -0.77
N GLU A 127 15.68 6.09 -0.69
CA GLU A 127 14.66 6.72 -1.55
C GLU A 127 14.60 8.25 -1.41
N VAL A 128 14.63 8.79 -0.19
CA VAL A 128 14.52 10.24 0.07
C VAL A 128 15.75 11.02 -0.39
N TYR A 129 16.93 10.40 -0.34
CA TYR A 129 18.21 11.04 -0.67
C TYR A 129 18.68 10.78 -2.10
N THR A 130 18.10 9.83 -2.81
CA THR A 130 18.30 9.64 -4.24
C THR A 130 17.32 10.50 -5.03
N GLU A 131 17.79 11.57 -5.65
CA GLU A 131 16.93 12.57 -6.31
C GLU A 131 15.98 11.95 -7.34
N ARG A 132 16.49 11.05 -8.19
CA ARG A 132 15.69 10.36 -9.21
C ARG A 132 14.52 9.58 -8.62
N THR A 133 14.66 9.00 -7.42
CA THR A 133 13.61 8.18 -6.80
C THR A 133 12.64 9.04 -5.99
N TYR A 134 13.08 10.16 -5.41
CA TYR A 134 12.21 11.03 -4.63
C TYR A 134 11.41 12.06 -5.44
N ALA A 135 11.80 12.38 -6.69
CA ALA A 135 11.26 13.50 -7.46
C ALA A 135 9.72 13.54 -7.63
N VAL A 136 9.04 12.39 -7.53
CA VAL A 136 7.57 12.29 -7.64
C VAL A 136 6.86 12.61 -6.32
N THR A 137 7.49 12.29 -5.19
CA THR A 137 6.89 12.44 -3.85
C THR A 137 6.48 13.89 -3.55
N PRO A 138 7.31 14.92 -3.83
CA PRO A 138 6.90 16.32 -3.73
C PRO A 138 5.68 16.70 -4.53
N LYS A 139 5.54 16.15 -5.74
CA LYS A 139 4.42 16.44 -6.64
C LYS A 139 3.12 15.82 -6.15
N MET A 140 3.20 14.74 -5.38
CA MET A 140 2.04 14.02 -4.81
C MET A 140 1.65 14.50 -3.41
N PHE A 141 2.46 15.35 -2.76
CA PHE A 141 2.08 15.93 -1.48
C PHE A 141 1.08 17.08 -1.66
N ARG A 142 0.05 17.10 -0.80
CA ARG A 142 -0.97 18.16 -0.73
C ARG A 142 -0.73 18.96 0.55
N PHE A 143 -0.30 20.21 0.40
CA PHE A 143 0.22 21.05 1.48
C PHE A 143 -0.84 21.66 2.39
N ASN A 144 -2.06 21.83 1.90
CA ASN A 144 -3.13 22.49 2.63
C ASN A 144 -4.50 21.98 2.14
N ALA A 145 -5.56 22.41 2.84
CA ALA A 145 -6.93 22.04 2.53
C ALA A 145 -7.37 22.40 1.10
N ASN A 146 -6.86 23.50 0.53
CA ASN A 146 -7.21 23.91 -0.83
C ASN A 146 -6.66 22.93 -1.86
N GLU A 147 -5.36 22.57 -1.77
CA GLU A 147 -4.79 21.55 -2.67
C GLU A 147 -5.50 20.20 -2.53
N VAL A 148 -5.87 19.81 -1.30
CA VAL A 148 -6.64 18.59 -1.04
C VAL A 148 -8.02 18.64 -1.72
N ALA A 149 -8.73 19.77 -1.63
CA ALA A 149 -10.05 19.96 -2.23
C ALA A 149 -10.01 20.02 -3.76
N THR A 150 -8.96 20.64 -4.32
CA THR A 150 -8.77 20.80 -5.78
C THR A 150 -8.37 19.49 -6.45
N TYR A 151 -7.29 18.85 -6.01
CA TYR A 151 -6.74 17.69 -6.72
C TYR A 151 -7.40 16.37 -6.33
N ARG A 152 -7.87 16.26 -5.06
CA ARG A 152 -8.54 15.08 -4.51
C ARG A 152 -7.78 13.75 -4.67
N ASP A 153 -6.45 13.83 -4.75
CA ASP A 153 -5.52 12.73 -4.86
C ASP A 153 -4.27 12.98 -3.98
N GLY A 154 -3.26 12.10 -4.10
CA GLY A 154 -2.01 12.24 -3.36
C GLY A 154 -2.16 11.99 -1.87
N PHE A 155 -1.25 12.57 -1.08
CA PHE A 155 -1.23 12.42 0.38
C PHE A 155 -0.93 13.74 1.07
N ASN A 156 -1.45 13.92 2.28
CA ASN A 156 -1.30 15.13 3.09
C ASN A 156 -0.76 14.83 4.50
N TYR A 157 -0.63 15.87 5.33
CA TYR A 157 -0.20 15.75 6.73
C TYR A 157 -1.04 14.77 7.55
N GLU A 158 -2.37 14.75 7.37
CA GLU A 158 -3.25 13.81 8.09
C GLU A 158 -2.99 12.36 7.68
N ASN A 159 -2.71 12.11 6.40
CA ASN A 159 -2.33 10.79 5.92
C ASN A 159 -0.97 10.34 6.45
N MET A 160 -0.12 11.28 6.90
CA MET A 160 1.13 11.02 7.63
C MET A 160 0.90 10.89 9.15
N GLY A 161 -0.33 11.02 9.63
CA GLY A 161 -0.68 10.95 11.05
C GLY A 161 -0.54 12.28 11.81
N VAL A 162 -0.23 13.38 11.12
CA VAL A 162 -0.12 14.72 11.70
C VAL A 162 -1.51 15.36 11.73
N THR A 163 -2.01 15.71 12.92
CA THR A 163 -3.38 16.23 13.11
C THR A 163 -3.40 17.38 14.12
N GLY A 164 -4.55 18.06 14.25
CA GLY A 164 -4.77 19.10 15.25
C GLY A 164 -3.90 20.36 15.05
N LYS A 165 -3.47 20.99 16.15
CA LYS A 165 -2.67 22.23 16.11
C LYS A 165 -1.38 22.07 15.30
N VAL A 166 -0.71 20.91 15.39
CA VAL A 166 0.53 20.64 14.65
C VAL A 166 0.29 20.66 13.14
N LYS A 167 -0.84 20.09 12.68
CA LYS A 167 -1.25 20.16 11.27
C LYS A 167 -1.46 21.61 10.84
N PHE A 168 -2.23 22.39 11.61
CA PHE A 168 -2.52 23.78 11.27
C PHE A 168 -1.25 24.63 11.09
N PHE A 169 -0.27 24.48 11.99
CA PHE A 169 1.01 25.15 11.83
C PHE A 169 1.81 24.62 10.62
N ALA A 170 1.82 23.31 10.38
CA ALA A 170 2.51 22.75 9.21
C ALA A 170 1.91 23.26 7.89
N GLU A 171 0.59 23.25 7.74
CA GLU A 171 -0.09 23.72 6.52
C GLU A 171 0.15 25.21 6.26
N LYS A 172 0.28 26.03 7.32
CA LYS A 172 0.48 27.47 7.20
C LYS A 172 1.93 27.88 6.91
N PHE A 173 2.91 27.12 7.43
CA PHE A 173 4.32 27.55 7.43
C PHE A 173 5.26 26.68 6.57
N SER A 174 4.84 25.47 6.20
CA SER A 174 5.67 24.51 5.46
C SER A 174 5.37 24.52 3.96
N GLY A 175 5.26 25.68 3.32
CA GLY A 175 5.03 25.78 1.87
C GLY A 175 5.96 24.90 1.02
N ARG A 176 5.55 24.61 -0.23
CA ARG A 176 6.21 23.65 -1.15
C ARG A 176 7.73 23.83 -1.25
N ASP A 177 8.20 25.07 -1.26
CA ASP A 177 9.63 25.41 -1.39
C ASP A 177 10.46 25.08 -0.13
N LYS A 178 9.84 25.05 1.05
CA LYS A 178 10.52 24.78 2.33
C LYS A 178 10.40 23.32 2.77
N SER A 179 9.35 22.64 2.30
CA SER A 179 8.96 21.29 2.71
C SER A 179 9.76 20.15 2.11
N PHE A 180 10.80 20.44 1.33
CA PHE A 180 11.75 19.41 0.88
C PHE A 180 13.19 19.76 1.19
N SER A 181 13.39 20.66 2.16
CA SER A 181 14.69 20.94 2.76
C SER A 181 15.29 19.69 3.41
N GLU A 182 16.60 19.72 3.60
CA GLU A 182 17.36 18.66 4.29
C GLU A 182 16.76 18.32 5.67
N SER A 183 16.32 19.35 6.39
CA SER A 183 15.66 19.18 7.70
C SER A 183 14.35 18.39 7.61
N PHE A 184 13.55 18.61 6.55
CA PHE A 184 12.31 17.89 6.33
C PHE A 184 12.57 16.44 5.94
N LYS A 185 13.54 16.20 5.06
CA LYS A 185 13.97 14.85 4.67
C LYS A 185 14.36 14.03 5.91
N LYS A 186 15.26 14.58 6.75
CA LYS A 186 15.68 13.94 8.00
C LYS A 186 14.52 13.67 8.96
N ARG A 187 13.63 14.63 9.17
CA ARG A 187 12.43 14.45 10.02
C ARG A 187 11.51 13.35 9.50
N THR A 188 11.28 13.32 8.19
CA THR A 188 10.41 12.35 7.53
C THR A 188 10.99 10.94 7.61
N VAL A 189 12.29 10.76 7.34
CA VAL A 189 13.00 9.49 7.53
C VAL A 189 12.89 9.01 8.98
N ASN A 190 13.18 9.89 9.94
CA ASN A 190 13.09 9.55 11.36
C ASN A 190 11.67 9.16 11.78
N SER A 191 10.65 9.87 11.28
CA SER A 191 9.24 9.57 11.60
C SER A 191 8.81 8.23 11.01
N VAL A 192 9.15 7.95 9.76
CA VAL A 192 8.81 6.67 9.12
C VAL A 192 9.52 5.53 9.83
N GLY A 193 10.80 5.70 10.17
CA GLY A 193 11.56 4.68 10.89
C GLY A 193 11.00 4.41 12.28
N LYS A 194 10.69 5.45 13.06
CA LYS A 194 10.00 5.30 14.36
C LYS A 194 8.68 4.53 14.21
N ASN A 195 7.87 4.87 13.21
CA ASN A 195 6.60 4.19 13.02
C ASN A 195 6.79 2.74 12.54
N ALA A 196 7.83 2.43 11.75
CA ALA A 196 8.16 1.05 11.35
C ALA A 196 8.40 0.15 12.56
N HIS A 197 9.12 0.67 13.57
CA HIS A 197 9.41 -0.05 14.82
C HIS A 197 8.19 -0.31 15.70
N THR A 198 7.06 0.36 15.42
CA THR A 198 5.81 0.12 16.19
C THR A 198 5.02 -1.07 15.67
N ALA A 199 5.41 -1.68 14.54
CA ALA A 199 4.74 -2.84 13.96
C ALA A 199 4.53 -3.95 15.01
N LYS A 200 3.32 -4.49 15.10
CA LYS A 200 3.03 -5.69 15.91
C LYS A 200 3.34 -6.97 15.13
N SER A 201 3.29 -6.88 13.81
CA SER A 201 3.81 -7.88 12.89
C SER A 201 4.10 -7.25 11.53
N PHE A 202 4.98 -7.86 10.75
CA PHE A 202 5.10 -7.60 9.32
C PHE A 202 4.47 -8.74 8.53
N GLY A 203 3.48 -8.43 7.68
CA GLY A 203 2.96 -9.36 6.69
C GLY A 203 3.72 -9.20 5.37
N ILE A 204 4.13 -10.31 4.77
CA ILE A 204 4.83 -10.37 3.49
C ILE A 204 4.03 -11.29 2.57
N MET A 205 3.74 -10.83 1.35
CA MET A 205 3.05 -11.60 0.33
C MET A 205 3.97 -11.88 -0.84
N PHE A 206 3.91 -13.11 -1.34
CA PHE A 206 4.82 -13.64 -2.34
C PHE A 206 4.06 -14.06 -3.60
N THR A 207 4.75 -13.99 -4.73
CA THR A 207 4.34 -14.54 -6.03
C THR A 207 5.31 -15.63 -6.45
N GLN A 208 4.95 -16.45 -7.43
CA GLN A 208 5.88 -17.44 -7.99
C GLN A 208 6.93 -16.73 -8.83
N GLU A 209 6.50 -15.81 -9.69
CA GLU A 209 7.37 -15.02 -10.57
C GLU A 209 7.22 -13.51 -10.35
N ASN A 210 8.08 -12.73 -10.99
CA ASN A 210 8.00 -11.27 -11.02
C ASN A 210 7.34 -10.75 -12.32
N ASN A 211 6.21 -11.34 -12.73
CA ASN A 211 5.47 -10.95 -13.94
C ASN A 211 4.26 -10.03 -13.61
N ARG A 212 3.73 -9.34 -14.62
CA ARG A 212 2.64 -8.35 -14.42
C ARG A 212 1.32 -8.96 -13.96
N ILE A 213 1.02 -10.17 -14.43
CA ILE A 213 -0.20 -10.88 -14.05
C ILE A 213 -0.18 -11.14 -12.54
N GLU A 214 0.91 -11.70 -12.04
CA GLU A 214 1.06 -11.99 -10.62
C GLU A 214 1.16 -10.72 -9.76
N GLN A 215 1.81 -9.67 -10.27
CA GLN A 215 1.81 -8.35 -9.63
C GLN A 215 0.40 -7.76 -9.51
N VAL A 216 -0.45 -7.91 -10.53
CA VAL A 216 -1.85 -7.48 -10.44
C VAL A 216 -2.62 -8.38 -9.47
N GLU A 217 -2.52 -9.70 -9.63
CA GLU A 217 -3.24 -10.62 -8.77
C GLU A 217 -2.90 -10.37 -7.31
N ILE A 218 -1.62 -10.37 -6.89
CA ILE A 218 -1.21 -10.28 -5.48
C ILE A 218 -1.77 -9.07 -4.73
N GLY A 219 -2.05 -7.95 -5.39
CA GLY A 219 -2.66 -6.81 -4.69
C GLY A 219 -4.16 -6.69 -4.76
N ARG A 220 -4.82 -7.45 -5.65
CA ARG A 220 -6.23 -7.78 -5.42
C ARG A 220 -6.34 -8.51 -4.08
N LYS A 221 -5.35 -9.36 -3.78
CA LYS A 221 -5.32 -10.18 -2.58
C LYS A 221 -5.00 -9.38 -1.34
N TYR A 222 -4.01 -8.49 -1.45
CA TYR A 222 -3.74 -7.48 -0.45
C TYR A 222 -4.99 -6.66 -0.10
N ALA A 223 -5.84 -6.31 -1.08
CA ALA A 223 -7.08 -5.60 -0.81
C ALA A 223 -7.99 -6.41 0.13
N ARG A 224 -8.17 -7.72 -0.12
CA ARG A 224 -8.95 -8.61 0.76
C ARG A 224 -8.36 -8.71 2.16
N VAL A 225 -7.03 -8.86 2.27
CA VAL A 225 -6.32 -8.90 3.56
C VAL A 225 -6.52 -7.57 4.32
N HIS A 226 -6.45 -6.43 3.64
CA HIS A 226 -6.67 -5.11 4.27
C HIS A 226 -8.13 -4.90 4.68
N LEU A 227 -9.10 -5.38 3.89
CA LEU A 227 -10.51 -5.38 4.29
C LEU A 227 -10.75 -6.28 5.50
N MET A 228 -10.14 -7.47 5.54
CA MET A 228 -10.22 -8.36 6.70
C MET A 228 -9.58 -7.74 7.95
N ALA A 229 -8.40 -7.13 7.82
CA ALA A 229 -7.78 -6.39 8.93
C ALA A 229 -8.69 -5.27 9.44
N THR A 230 -9.34 -4.54 8.53
CA THR A 230 -10.32 -3.49 8.88
C THR A 230 -11.48 -4.08 9.68
N LYS A 231 -12.02 -5.23 9.24
CA LYS A 231 -13.08 -5.96 9.96
C LYS A 231 -12.66 -6.37 11.38
N LEU A 232 -11.39 -6.74 11.55
CA LEU A 232 -10.80 -7.12 12.84
C LEU A 232 -10.35 -5.91 13.68
N ASN A 233 -10.67 -4.67 13.28
CA ASN A 233 -10.20 -3.44 13.92
C ASN A 233 -8.66 -3.33 13.99
N LEU A 234 -7.97 -3.92 13.02
CA LEU A 234 -6.53 -3.83 12.83
C LEU A 234 -6.17 -2.73 11.82
N SER A 235 -5.08 -2.03 12.10
CA SER A 235 -4.49 -1.02 11.23
C SER A 235 -3.39 -1.61 10.36
N MET A 236 -3.39 -1.26 9.08
CA MET A 236 -2.37 -1.68 8.11
C MET A 236 -1.72 -0.50 7.40
N GLN A 237 -0.42 -0.64 7.13
CA GLN A 237 0.35 0.24 6.26
C GLN A 237 1.29 -0.60 5.39
N MET A 238 1.14 -0.50 4.07
CA MET A 238 2.12 -0.99 3.10
C MET A 238 3.42 -0.19 3.20
N MET A 239 4.55 -0.88 3.13
CA MET A 239 5.90 -0.30 3.22
C MET A 239 6.76 -0.82 2.07
N SER A 240 6.43 -0.47 0.84
CA SER A 240 7.01 -1.07 -0.36
C SER A 240 8.46 -0.67 -0.64
N GLN A 241 8.98 0.37 0.02
CA GLN A 241 10.30 0.96 -0.24
C GLN A 241 11.43 -0.07 -0.32
N ILE A 242 11.44 -1.05 0.60
CA ILE A 242 12.49 -2.07 0.65
C ILE A 242 12.43 -3.05 -0.53
N LEU A 243 11.30 -3.13 -1.23
CA LEU A 243 11.06 -4.02 -2.35
C LEU A 243 11.21 -3.32 -3.71
N GLU A 244 11.55 -2.03 -3.76
CA GLU A 244 11.74 -1.33 -5.03
C GLU A 244 13.06 -1.70 -5.69
N GLU A 245 13.07 -1.75 -7.02
CA GLU A 245 14.21 -2.23 -7.81
C GLU A 245 15.14 -1.06 -8.16
N TYR A 246 15.91 -0.60 -7.16
CA TYR A 246 17.00 0.35 -7.32
C TYR A 246 18.35 -0.34 -7.08
N GLU A 247 19.38 0.07 -7.82
CA GLU A 247 20.76 -0.40 -7.59
C GLU A 247 21.22 -0.09 -6.15
N GLU A 248 20.83 1.08 -5.62
CA GLU A 248 21.17 1.53 -4.27
C GLU A 248 20.52 0.67 -3.17
N LEU A 249 19.47 -0.10 -3.47
CA LEU A 249 18.77 -0.95 -2.50
C LEU A 249 19.28 -2.39 -2.43
N VAL A 250 20.13 -2.82 -3.37
CA VAL A 250 20.54 -4.23 -3.52
C VAL A 250 21.08 -4.81 -2.21
N GLU A 251 21.94 -4.08 -1.50
CA GLU A 251 22.51 -4.55 -0.23
C GLU A 251 21.48 -4.59 0.92
N VAL A 252 20.55 -3.63 0.97
CA VAL A 252 19.46 -3.61 1.94
C VAL A 252 18.50 -4.78 1.68
N GLN A 253 18.22 -5.07 0.41
CA GLN A 253 17.39 -6.19 -0.02
C GLN A 253 18.03 -7.52 0.33
N LYS A 254 19.32 -7.73 0.06
CA LYS A 254 20.03 -8.95 0.49
C LYS A 254 19.86 -9.21 1.98
N LYS A 255 20.12 -8.22 2.83
CA LYS A 255 19.93 -8.33 4.29
C LYS A 255 18.48 -8.66 4.67
N PHE A 256 17.51 -8.03 4.01
CA PHE A 256 16.09 -8.31 4.22
C PHE A 256 15.74 -9.75 3.87
N LEU A 257 16.16 -10.22 2.71
CA LEU A 257 15.92 -11.58 2.23
C LEU A 257 16.52 -12.62 3.19
N GLU A 258 17.71 -12.39 3.74
CA GLU A 258 18.30 -13.27 4.76
C GLU A 258 17.44 -13.36 6.03
N ILE A 259 16.94 -12.23 6.56
CA ILE A 259 16.10 -12.22 7.77
C ILE A 259 14.82 -13.03 7.57
N ILE A 260 14.26 -12.95 6.36
CA ILE A 260 13.00 -13.58 6.02
C ILE A 260 13.20 -15.02 5.49
N LYS A 261 14.39 -15.61 5.53
CA LYS A 261 14.53 -17.04 5.25
C LYS A 261 13.87 -17.91 6.34
N PRO A 262 13.35 -19.10 6.00
CA PRO A 262 13.14 -19.61 4.63
C PRO A 262 11.90 -18.96 3.97
N TYR A 263 11.94 -18.76 2.65
CA TYR A 263 10.78 -18.35 1.86
C TYR A 263 10.85 -18.98 0.45
N LYS A 264 9.71 -19.01 -0.25
CA LYS A 264 9.63 -19.44 -1.66
C LYS A 264 8.94 -18.34 -2.47
N GLY A 265 9.40 -18.15 -3.70
CA GLY A 265 8.88 -17.13 -4.61
C GLY A 265 9.46 -15.73 -4.39
N VAL A 266 8.86 -14.74 -5.05
CA VAL A 266 9.30 -13.35 -5.08
C VAL A 266 8.47 -12.52 -4.09
N PRO A 267 9.08 -11.81 -3.11
CA PRO A 267 8.35 -10.92 -2.24
C PRO A 267 7.83 -9.70 -3.03
N GLN A 268 6.52 -9.57 -3.13
CA GLN A 268 5.88 -8.49 -3.89
C GLN A 268 5.32 -7.38 -3.01
N LEU A 269 4.94 -7.72 -1.79
CA LEU A 269 4.29 -6.80 -0.87
C LEU A 269 4.77 -7.06 0.54
N ILE A 270 5.00 -5.98 1.27
CA ILE A 270 5.24 -6.00 2.70
C ILE A 270 4.44 -4.88 3.36
N PHE A 271 3.83 -5.18 4.49
CA PHE A 271 3.04 -4.25 5.26
C PHE A 271 3.26 -4.50 6.74
N ARG A 272 3.15 -3.43 7.54
CA ARG A 272 3.02 -3.58 8.99
C ARG A 272 1.55 -3.66 9.39
N ILE A 273 1.29 -4.42 10.44
CA ILE A 273 -0.03 -4.57 11.06
C ILE A 273 0.06 -4.39 12.58
N GLY A 274 -1.01 -3.87 13.20
CA GLY A 274 -1.09 -3.54 14.62
C GLY A 274 -2.37 -2.77 14.95
N HIS A 275 -2.49 -2.26 16.17
CA HIS A 275 -3.62 -1.41 16.56
C HIS A 275 -3.21 0.06 16.56
N ALA A 276 -4.07 0.93 16.03
CA ALA A 276 -3.86 2.37 16.09
C ALA A 276 -5.19 3.11 16.10
N LYS A 277 -5.18 4.34 16.62
CA LYS A 277 -6.34 5.23 16.54
C LYS A 277 -6.66 5.52 15.07
N LEU A 278 -7.93 5.45 14.71
CA LEU A 278 -8.43 5.71 13.35
C LEU A 278 -7.97 7.06 12.81
N THR A 279 -7.59 7.08 11.54
CA THR A 279 -7.16 8.29 10.82
C THR A 279 -8.24 8.70 9.81
N PRO A 280 -8.40 10.00 9.50
CA PRO A 280 -9.32 10.43 8.46
C PRO A 280 -9.03 9.79 7.11
N HIS A 281 -10.07 9.62 6.30
CA HIS A 281 -9.94 9.13 4.93
C HIS A 281 -9.16 10.13 4.07
N SER A 282 -8.27 9.61 3.21
CA SER A 282 -7.72 10.42 2.11
C SER A 282 -8.82 10.73 1.08
N PRO A 283 -8.77 11.88 0.41
CA PRO A 283 -9.72 12.22 -0.63
C PRO A 283 -9.65 11.22 -1.79
N ARG A 284 -10.73 11.17 -2.58
CA ARG A 284 -10.77 10.46 -3.87
C ARG A 284 -11.28 11.41 -4.94
N ARG A 285 -10.68 11.33 -6.13
CA ARG A 285 -11.17 11.94 -7.36
C ARG A 285 -12.62 11.55 -7.59
N LYS A 286 -13.38 12.45 -8.21
CA LYS A 286 -14.76 12.17 -8.59
C LYS A 286 -14.77 11.19 -9.77
N LEU A 287 -15.86 10.47 -9.93
CA LEU A 287 -16.01 9.49 -11.01
C LEU A 287 -15.83 10.14 -12.39
N GLU A 288 -16.43 11.31 -12.60
CA GLU A 288 -16.33 12.13 -13.81
C GLU A 288 -14.89 12.51 -14.19
N ASP A 289 -13.96 12.55 -13.22
CA ASP A 289 -12.58 12.94 -13.49
C ASP A 289 -11.81 11.84 -14.26
N PHE A 290 -12.26 10.58 -14.23
CA PHE A 290 -11.51 9.45 -14.78
C PHE A 290 -12.35 8.41 -15.53
N LEU A 291 -13.68 8.47 -15.44
CA LEU A 291 -14.57 7.66 -16.26
C LEU A 291 -14.76 8.35 -17.61
N LYS A 292 -14.51 7.60 -18.69
CA LYS A 292 -14.86 8.01 -20.06
C LYS A 292 -15.99 7.08 -20.55
N SER A 293 -17.06 7.68 -21.06
CA SER A 293 -18.21 7.00 -21.66
C SER A 293 -18.11 6.95 -23.17
#